data_AF-A0A2V9YR69-F1
#
_entry.id   AF-A0A2V9YR69-F1
#
_cell.length_a   1.000
_cell.length_b   1.000
_cell.length_c   1.000
_cell.angle_alpha   90.00
_cell.angle_beta   90.00
_cell.angle_gamma   90.00
#
_symmetry.space_group_name_H-M   'P 1'
#
loop_
_entity.id
_entity.type
_entity.pdbx_description
1 polymer ?
#
loop_
_entity_poly.entity_id
_entity_poly.type
_entity_poly.pdbx_seq_one_letter_code
_entity_poly.pdbx_strand_id
1 'polypeptide(L)'
;MVTLLCLSGAQAWSGEGPRRPKIRAVTAFIKIDRSQFQRQIDDALTMLRSAKREFEKGGYEAQTLRITTQPFPRYTQGLSRKQGLDLFRALEGLSQRDGFVLNVGPALLNDRDDSGQAELLAEILSTTGVFGS
;
A
#
# COMPACT_ATOMS: atom_id res chain seq x y z
N MET A 1 -69.10 -19.52 -11.67
CA MET A 1 -67.86 -19.76 -12.43
C MET A 1 -66.90 -18.63 -12.08
N VAL A 2 -65.93 -18.91 -11.20
CA VAL A 2 -65.03 -17.91 -10.61
C VAL A 2 -63.91 -17.62 -11.60
N THR A 3 -63.76 -16.37 -12.03
CA THR A 3 -62.57 -15.94 -12.79
C THR A 3 -61.66 -15.20 -11.83
N LEU A 4 -60.57 -15.86 -11.43
CA LEU A 4 -59.52 -15.32 -10.58
C LEU A 4 -58.56 -14.53 -11.47
N LEU A 5 -58.55 -13.20 -11.31
CA LEU A 5 -57.64 -12.30 -12.02
C LEU A 5 -56.30 -12.25 -11.26
N CYS A 6 -55.30 -13.00 -11.72
CA CYS A 6 -53.93 -12.92 -11.19
C CYS A 6 -53.24 -11.66 -11.74
N LEU A 7 -53.21 -10.59 -10.94
CA LEU A 7 -52.27 -9.48 -11.13
C LEU A 7 -50.91 -9.89 -10.56
N SER A 8 -50.05 -10.47 -11.40
CA SER A 8 -48.64 -10.68 -11.05
C SER A 8 -47.91 -9.34 -11.06
N GLY A 9 -47.75 -8.74 -9.88
CA GLY A 9 -46.77 -7.69 -9.67
C GLY A 9 -45.37 -8.28 -9.83
N ALA A 10 -44.80 -8.18 -11.03
CA ALA A 10 -43.38 -8.38 -11.22
C ALA A 10 -42.65 -7.19 -10.59
N GLN A 11 -42.29 -7.32 -9.31
CA GLN A 11 -41.25 -6.50 -8.72
C GLN A 11 -39.97 -6.85 -9.48
N ALA A 12 -39.67 -6.13 -10.55
CA ALA A 12 -38.37 -6.21 -11.18
C ALA A 12 -37.35 -5.81 -10.11
N TRP A 13 -36.60 -6.79 -9.62
CA TRP A 13 -35.36 -6.49 -8.93
C TRP A 13 -34.48 -5.78 -9.95
N SER A 14 -34.43 -4.45 -9.87
CA SER A 14 -33.38 -3.65 -10.48
C SER A 14 -32.08 -3.92 -9.71
N GLY A 15 -31.61 -5.17 -9.75
CA GLY A 15 -30.25 -5.48 -9.39
C GLY A 15 -29.38 -4.94 -10.52
N GLU A 16 -28.64 -3.86 -10.26
CA GLU A 16 -27.40 -3.62 -11.01
C GLU A 16 -26.69 -4.97 -11.15
N GLY A 17 -26.36 -5.37 -12.39
CA GLY A 17 -25.57 -6.58 -12.62
C GLY A 17 -24.33 -6.58 -11.72
N PRO A 18 -23.75 -7.75 -11.38
CA PRO A 18 -22.76 -7.86 -10.31
C PRO A 18 -21.65 -6.81 -10.47
N ARG A 19 -21.63 -5.77 -9.62
CA ARG A 19 -20.54 -4.78 -9.65
C ARG A 19 -19.25 -5.52 -9.33
N ARG A 20 -18.24 -5.36 -10.18
CA ARG A 20 -16.93 -5.98 -9.95
C ARG A 20 -16.40 -5.57 -8.57
N PRO A 21 -15.77 -6.48 -7.81
CA PRO A 21 -15.22 -6.14 -6.51
C PRO A 21 -14.14 -5.07 -6.66
N LYS A 22 -14.03 -4.19 -5.68
CA LYS A 22 -12.97 -3.17 -5.65
C LYS A 22 -11.64 -3.81 -5.31
N ILE A 23 -10.57 -3.40 -5.99
CA ILE A 23 -9.20 -3.76 -5.65
C ILE A 23 -8.73 -2.78 -4.57
N ARG A 24 -8.59 -3.26 -3.33
CA ARG A 24 -8.18 -2.41 -2.20
C ARG A 24 -6.79 -1.80 -2.41
N ALA A 25 -5.85 -2.54 -2.98
CA ALA A 25 -4.53 -2.03 -3.29
C ALA A 25 -3.84 -2.84 -4.40
N VAL A 26 -2.98 -2.18 -5.17
CA VAL A 26 -1.96 -2.82 -6.02
C VAL A 26 -0.62 -2.61 -5.32
N THR A 27 0.09 -3.70 -5.01
CA THR A 27 1.29 -3.65 -4.16
C THR A 27 2.53 -4.08 -4.93
N ALA A 28 3.60 -3.28 -4.85
CA ALA A 28 4.94 -3.67 -5.29
C ALA A 28 5.81 -3.96 -4.06
N PHE A 29 6.60 -5.02 -4.14
CA PHE A 29 7.59 -5.34 -3.12
C PHE A 29 8.96 -4.96 -3.67
N ILE A 30 9.65 -4.04 -2.99
CA ILE A 30 10.96 -3.54 -3.43
C ILE A 30 12.02 -3.75 -2.36
N LYS A 31 13.27 -3.93 -2.81
CA LYS A 31 14.44 -3.98 -1.94
C LYS A 31 15.14 -2.63 -1.97
N ILE A 32 14.98 -1.84 -0.92
CA ILE A 32 15.63 -0.53 -0.77
C ILE A 32 17.15 -0.67 -0.76
N ASP A 33 17.79 0.01 -1.69
CA ASP A 33 19.19 0.39 -1.67
C ASP A 33 19.27 1.88 -1.31
N ARG A 34 19.98 2.22 -0.22
CA ARG A 34 20.07 3.60 0.31
C ARG A 34 20.60 4.61 -0.72
N SER A 35 21.39 4.17 -1.69
CA SER A 35 21.95 5.04 -2.72
C SER A 35 21.03 5.20 -3.94
N GLN A 36 20.05 4.31 -4.13
CA GLN A 36 19.21 4.25 -5.32
C GLN A 36 17.70 4.29 -5.02
N PHE A 37 17.28 4.38 -3.76
CA PHE A 37 15.88 4.20 -3.35
C PHE A 37 14.89 5.10 -4.10
N GLN A 38 15.30 6.32 -4.44
CA GLN A 38 14.52 7.24 -5.25
C GLN A 38 14.13 6.62 -6.60
N ARG A 39 15.14 6.17 -7.37
CA ARG A 39 14.92 5.51 -8.66
C ARG A 39 14.10 4.23 -8.50
N GLN A 40 14.39 3.44 -7.46
CA GLN A 40 13.65 2.20 -7.21
C GLN A 40 12.16 2.45 -6.94
N ILE A 41 11.81 3.53 -6.24
CA ILE A 41 10.43 3.96 -6.02
C ILE A 41 9.80 4.43 -7.33
N ASP A 42 10.51 5.24 -8.12
CA ASP A 42 10.00 5.77 -9.40
C ASP A 42 9.69 4.63 -10.40
N ASP A 43 10.59 3.65 -10.51
CA ASP A 43 10.42 2.47 -11.36
C ASP A 43 9.22 1.62 -10.89
N ALA A 44 9.11 1.40 -9.57
CA ALA A 44 7.98 0.66 -9.00
C ALA A 44 6.65 1.38 -9.22
N LEU A 45 6.60 2.71 -9.09
CA LEU A 45 5.41 3.51 -9.35
C LEU A 45 5.00 3.49 -10.82
N THR A 46 5.96 3.51 -11.74
CA THR A 46 5.69 3.38 -13.17
C THR A 46 4.95 2.07 -13.45
N MET A 47 5.44 0.96 -12.89
CA MET A 47 4.79 -0.35 -13.01
C MET A 47 3.41 -0.37 -12.34
N LEU A 48 3.31 0.10 -11.09
CA LEU A 48 2.05 0.13 -10.33
C LEU A 48 0.95 0.97 -10.99
N ARG A 49 1.30 2.14 -11.53
CA ARG A 49 0.37 3.01 -12.27
C ARG A 49 -0.08 2.32 -13.56
N SER A 50 0.79 1.59 -14.23
CA SER A 50 0.41 0.80 -15.40
C SER A 50 -0.56 -0.32 -15.03
N ALA A 51 -0.27 -1.08 -13.97
CA ALA A 51 -1.15 -2.15 -13.50
C ALA A 51 -2.53 -1.60 -13.10
N LYS A 52 -2.60 -0.48 -12.37
CA LYS A 52 -3.87 0.19 -12.04
C LYS A 52 -4.69 0.53 -13.29
N ARG A 53 -4.07 1.13 -14.32
CA ARG A 53 -4.76 1.43 -15.58
C ARG A 53 -5.32 0.19 -16.27
N GLU A 54 -4.57 -0.92 -16.28
CA GLU A 54 -5.05 -2.17 -16.89
C GLU A 54 -6.21 -2.79 -16.10
N PHE A 55 -6.20 -2.74 -14.77
CA PHE A 55 -7.35 -3.14 -13.97
C PHE A 55 -8.59 -2.27 -14.25
N GLU A 56 -8.40 -0.95 -14.37
CA GLU A 56 -9.48 0.00 -14.66
C GLU A 56 -10.07 -0.21 -16.07
N LYS A 57 -9.23 -0.46 -17.08
CA LYS A 57 -9.69 -0.88 -18.42
C LYS A 57 -10.48 -2.18 -18.36
N GLY A 58 -10.12 -3.09 -17.45
CA GLY A 58 -10.85 -4.31 -17.17
C GLY A 58 -12.17 -4.11 -16.40
N GLY A 59 -12.54 -2.87 -16.04
CA GLY A 59 -13.77 -2.54 -15.33
C GLY A 59 -13.68 -2.68 -13.80
N TYR A 60 -12.48 -2.83 -13.23
CA TYR A 60 -12.27 -2.83 -11.78
C TYR A 60 -11.95 -1.42 -11.26
N GLU A 61 -12.36 -1.12 -10.03
CA GLU A 61 -11.91 0.08 -9.31
C GLU A 61 -10.70 -0.29 -8.44
N ALA A 62 -9.51 0.26 -8.73
CA ALA A 62 -8.31 0.07 -7.92
C ALA A 62 -8.04 1.29 -7.03
N GLN A 63 -8.03 1.11 -5.71
CA GLN A 63 -8.11 2.24 -4.79
C GLN A 63 -6.75 2.84 -4.38
N THR A 64 -5.73 2.01 -4.20
CA THR A 64 -4.47 2.45 -3.57
C THR A 64 -3.27 1.81 -4.25
N LEU A 65 -2.20 2.58 -4.45
CA LEU A 65 -0.88 2.06 -4.81
C LEU A 65 -0.06 1.89 -3.53
N ARG A 66 0.57 0.74 -3.38
CA ARG A 66 1.36 0.41 -2.18
C ARG A 66 2.74 -0.06 -2.55
N ILE A 67 3.74 0.39 -1.81
CA ILE A 67 5.11 -0.12 -1.89
C ILE A 67 5.46 -0.74 -0.54
N THR A 68 5.85 -2.00 -0.53
CA THR A 68 6.29 -2.72 0.68
C THR A 68 7.78 -3.01 0.58
N THR A 69 8.53 -2.71 1.64
CA THR A 69 9.99 -2.91 1.69
C THR A 69 10.37 -4.23 2.35
N GLN A 70 11.64 -4.61 2.20
CA GLN A 70 12.26 -5.70 2.96
C GLN A 70 12.25 -5.42 4.48
N PRO A 71 12.61 -6.38 5.36
CA PRO A 71 12.73 -6.14 6.79
C PRO A 71 13.57 -4.89 7.10
N PHE A 72 13.06 -4.06 8.00
CA PHE A 72 13.60 -2.73 8.32
C PHE A 72 15.12 -2.73 8.58
N PRO A 73 15.68 -3.66 9.40
CA PRO A 73 17.12 -3.69 9.68
C PRO A 73 17.99 -3.83 8.42
N ARG A 74 17.48 -4.44 7.34
CA ARG A 74 18.26 -4.70 6.11
C ARG A 74 18.68 -3.43 5.38
N TYR A 75 18.07 -2.30 5.68
CA TYR A 75 18.43 -1.01 5.11
C TYR A 75 18.55 0.10 6.16
N THR A 76 18.58 -0.24 7.47
CA THR A 76 18.88 0.71 8.56
C THR A 76 20.08 0.30 9.41
N GLN A 77 20.47 -0.97 9.43
CA GLN A 77 21.63 -1.44 10.20
C GLN A 77 22.92 -0.69 9.80
N GLY A 78 23.68 -0.28 10.81
CA GLY A 78 24.91 0.51 10.64
C GLY A 78 24.68 2.00 10.36
N LEU A 79 23.43 2.47 10.26
CA LEU A 79 23.14 3.90 10.31
C LEU A 79 23.14 4.38 11.76
N SER A 80 23.56 5.63 11.96
CA SER A 80 23.19 6.36 13.16
C SER A 80 21.67 6.59 13.21
N ARG A 81 21.13 6.81 14.41
CA ARG A 81 19.71 7.14 14.62
C ARG A 81 19.24 8.31 13.75
N LYS A 82 20.03 9.39 13.69
CA LYS A 82 19.79 10.54 12.82
C LYS A 82 19.71 10.17 11.34
N GLN A 83 20.65 9.36 10.84
CA GLN A 83 20.63 8.92 9.44
C GLN A 83 19.41 8.03 9.13
N GLY A 84 18.97 7.20 10.08
CA GLY A 84 17.72 6.44 9.98
C GLY A 84 16.52 7.36 9.84
N LEU A 85 16.38 8.35 10.73
CA LEU A 85 15.29 9.34 10.66
C LEU A 85 15.29 10.13 9.34
N ASP A 86 16.47 10.59 8.90
CA ASP A 86 16.61 11.36 7.67
C ASP A 86 16.24 10.52 6.43
N LEU A 87 16.61 9.23 6.41
CA LEU A 87 16.18 8.30 5.36
C LEU A 87 14.65 8.16 5.30
N PHE A 88 14.00 7.98 6.45
CA PHE A 88 12.55 7.78 6.48
C PHE A 88 11.76 9.04 6.18
N ARG A 89 12.26 10.23 6.54
CA ARG A 89 11.70 11.50 6.07
C ARG A 89 11.77 11.64 4.55
N ALA A 90 12.86 11.20 3.93
CA ALA A 90 12.98 11.23 2.48
C ALA A 90 11.99 10.26 1.81
N LEU A 91 11.83 9.05 2.36
CA LEU A 91 10.86 8.06 1.91
C LEU A 91 9.41 8.53 2.10
N GLU A 92 9.09 9.15 3.24
CA GLU A 92 7.78 9.76 3.49
C GLU A 92 7.49 10.87 2.48
N GLY A 93 8.46 11.76 2.26
CA GLY A 93 8.33 12.83 1.29
C GLY A 93 8.03 12.31 -0.11
N LEU A 94 8.56 11.16 -0.49
CA LEU A 94 8.19 10.49 -1.75
C LEU A 94 6.77 9.94 -1.73
N SER A 95 6.40 9.25 -0.66
CA SER A 95 5.05 8.70 -0.45
C SER A 95 3.98 9.77 -0.64
N GLN A 96 4.18 10.93 -0.01
CA GLN A 96 3.27 12.07 -0.07
C GLN A 96 3.25 12.74 -1.44
N ARG A 97 4.43 12.99 -2.04
CA ARG A 97 4.52 13.64 -3.36
C ARG A 97 3.91 12.80 -4.47
N ASP A 98 4.17 11.49 -4.46
CA ASP A 98 3.88 10.62 -5.60
C ASP A 98 2.60 9.78 -5.44
N GLY A 99 1.92 9.90 -4.28
CA GLY A 99 0.59 9.36 -4.05
C GLY A 99 0.57 7.84 -3.89
N PHE A 100 1.46 7.30 -3.05
CA PHE A 100 1.44 5.89 -2.68
C PHE A 100 1.51 5.71 -1.15
N VAL A 101 1.13 4.53 -0.69
CA VAL A 101 1.29 4.12 0.72
C VAL A 101 2.58 3.33 0.86
N LEU A 102 3.47 3.80 1.72
CA LEU A 102 4.70 3.08 2.08
C LEU A 102 4.42 2.11 3.23
N ASN A 103 4.72 0.84 3.01
CA ASN A 103 4.73 -0.19 4.04
C ASN A 103 6.17 -0.62 4.33
N VAL A 104 6.53 -0.61 5.60
CA VAL A 104 7.86 -1.00 6.05
C VAL A 104 7.83 -2.44 6.52
N GLY A 105 8.84 -3.22 6.12
CA GLY A 105 9.00 -4.58 6.64
C GLY A 105 9.26 -4.61 8.16
N PRO A 106 9.17 -5.78 8.80
CA PRO A 106 9.27 -5.90 10.25
C PRO A 106 10.61 -5.38 10.79
N ALA A 107 10.57 -4.77 11.99
CA ALA A 107 11.76 -4.34 12.73
C ALA A 107 12.51 -5.50 13.40
N LEU A 108 11.78 -6.52 13.84
CA LEU A 108 12.31 -7.73 14.48
C LEU A 108 11.73 -8.95 13.74
N LEU A 109 12.58 -9.89 13.36
CA LEU A 109 12.21 -11.18 12.78
C LEU A 109 12.31 -12.31 13.81
N ASN A 110 13.22 -12.18 14.77
CA ASN A 110 13.46 -13.17 15.82
C ASN A 110 13.60 -12.47 17.19
N ASP A 111 13.34 -13.22 18.26
CA ASP A 111 13.39 -12.71 19.65
C ASP A 111 14.78 -12.23 20.09
N ARG A 112 15.84 -12.63 19.38
CA ARG A 112 17.23 -12.24 19.67
C ARG A 112 17.74 -11.08 18.82
N ASP A 113 16.89 -10.52 17.96
CA ASP A 113 17.26 -9.37 17.13
C ASP A 113 17.46 -8.12 18.01
N ASP A 114 18.30 -7.19 17.54
CA ASP A 114 18.63 -5.95 18.25
C ASP A 114 17.39 -5.08 18.51
N SER A 115 17.04 -4.90 19.79
CA SER A 115 15.91 -4.07 20.21
C SER A 115 16.05 -2.60 19.78
N GLY A 116 17.29 -2.13 19.55
CA GLY A 116 17.55 -0.79 19.02
C GLY A 116 16.89 -0.54 17.66
N GLN A 117 16.65 -1.58 16.85
CA GLN A 117 15.90 -1.46 15.59
C GLN A 117 14.42 -1.19 15.82
N ALA A 118 13.81 -1.84 16.82
CA ALA A 118 12.42 -1.57 17.20
C ALA A 118 12.28 -0.17 17.79
N GLU A 119 13.23 0.29 18.60
CA GLU A 119 13.25 1.66 19.14
C GLU A 119 13.40 2.71 18.04
N LEU A 120 14.29 2.49 17.06
CA LEU A 120 14.43 3.40 15.92
C LEU A 120 13.13 3.45 15.10
N LEU A 121 12.51 2.29 14.83
CA LEU A 121 11.24 2.26 14.11
C LEU A 121 10.12 2.98 14.90
N ALA A 122 10.07 2.80 16.23
CA ALA A 122 9.11 3.50 17.09
C ALA A 122 9.29 5.02 17.03
N GLU A 123 10.53 5.50 16.99
CA GLU A 123 10.84 6.93 16.84
C GLU A 123 10.47 7.46 15.45
N ILE A 124 10.73 6.69 14.39
CA ILE A 124 10.28 7.04 13.04
C ILE A 124 8.74 7.14 13.02
N LEU A 125 8.03 6.17 13.60
CA LEU A 125 6.58 6.16 13.69
C LEU A 125 6.00 7.36 14.46
N SER A 126 6.70 7.86 15.48
CA SER A 126 6.24 9.01 16.26
C SER A 126 6.56 10.36 15.61
N THR A 127 7.46 10.39 14.63
CA THR A 127 7.95 11.63 14.00
C THR A 127 7.67 11.73 12.50
N THR A 128 7.10 10.69 11.89
CA THR A 128 6.76 10.60 10.46
C THR A 128 5.36 10.00 10.27
N GLY A 129 4.68 10.39 9.19
CA GLY A 129 3.41 9.84 8.75
C GLY A 129 3.54 8.57 7.91
N VAL A 130 4.68 7.86 7.95
CA VAL A 130 5.03 6.73 7.06
C VAL A 130 4.04 5.56 7.09
N PHE A 131 3.11 5.51 8.06
CA PHE A 131 2.09 4.46 8.20
C PHE A 131 0.67 5.00 8.42
N GLY A 132 0.50 6.32 8.36
CA GLY A 132 -0.79 6.99 8.51
C GLY A 132 -1.51 7.05 7.17
N SER A 133 -2.64 6.35 7.09
CA SER A 133 -3.62 6.44 6.00
C SER A 133 -4.26 7.82 5.91
#